data_AF-A0A2M7QUT7-F1
#
_entry.id   AF-A0A2M7QUT7-F1
#
_cell.length_a   1.000
_cell.length_b   1.000
_cell.length_c   1.000
_cell.angle_alpha   90.00
_cell.angle_beta   90.00
_cell.angle_gamma   90.00
#
_symmetry.space_group_name_H-M   'P 1'
#
loop_
_entity.id
_entity.type
_entity.pdbx_description
1 polymer ?
#
loop_
_entity_poly.entity_id
_entity_poly.type
_entity_poly.pdbx_seq_one_letter_code
_entity_poly.pdbx_strand_id
1 'polypeptide(L)' 'MTTNNKQRVTLFIAPSLAKHAKAQAIIDGLTFTNLVEKALINYLPKETVIKKADIKVNVNL' A
#
# COMPACT_ATOMS: atom_id res chain seq x y z
N MET A 1 21.26 15.08 -9.46
CA MET A 1 20.20 14.86 -8.46
C MET A 1 19.89 13.37 -8.41
N THR A 2 19.95 12.74 -7.24
CA THR A 2 19.61 11.32 -7.10
C THR A 2 18.09 11.18 -7.18
N THR A 3 17.58 10.61 -8.27
CA THR A 3 16.14 10.45 -8.55
C THR A 3 15.57 9.27 -7.75
N ASN A 4 15.38 9.46 -6.45
CA ASN A 4 14.58 8.51 -5.67
C ASN A 4 13.10 8.91 -5.74
N ASN A 5 12.33 8.23 -6.60
CA ASN A 5 10.91 8.50 -6.81
C ASN A 5 9.98 7.87 -5.76
N LYS A 6 10.52 7.35 -4.64
CA LYS A 6 9.72 6.73 -3.57
C LYS A 6 9.18 7.78 -2.60
N GLN A 7 7.88 7.71 -2.30
CA GLN A 7 7.22 8.52 -1.27
C GLN A 7 7.28 7.82 0.09
N ARG A 8 7.66 8.54 1.16
CA ARG A 8 7.54 8.02 2.54
C ARG A 8 6.09 8.18 3.02
N VAL A 9 5.51 7.09 3.52
CA VAL A 9 4.15 7.06 4.08
C VAL A 9 4.20 6.50 5.50
N THR A 10 3.41 7.08 6.41
CA THR A 10 3.22 6.57 7.78
C THR A 10 1.94 5.75 7.83
N LEU A 11 2.02 4.50 8.29
CA LEU A 11 0.89 3.60 8.45
C LEU A 11 0.87 3.02 9.86
N PHE A 12 -0.29 3.00 10.51
CA PHE A 12 -0.50 2.34 11.80
C PHE A 12 -1.07 0.94 11.56
N ILE A 13 -0.38 -0.09 12.09
CA ILE A 13 -0.79 -1.49 11.98
C ILE A 13 -0.62 -2.20 13.34
N ALA A 14 -1.24 -3.37 13.49
CA ALA A 14 -1.06 -4.20 14.68
C ALA A 14 0.44 -4.50 14.92
N PRO A 15 0.96 -4.33 16.16
CA PRO A 15 2.37 -4.57 16.44
C PRO A 15 2.82 -6.01 16.16
N SER A 16 1.94 -6.98 16.39
CA SER A 16 2.19 -8.39 16.05
C SER A 16 2.42 -8.56 14.55
N LEU A 17 1.58 -7.97 13.71
CA LEU A 17 1.72 -8.02 12.25
C LEU A 17 3.04 -7.40 11.78
N ALA A 18 3.41 -6.24 12.34
CA ALA A 18 4.68 -5.60 12.04
C ALA A 18 5.89 -6.48 12.40
N LYS A 19 5.84 -7.19 13.54
CA LYS A 19 6.90 -8.13 13.95
C LYS A 19 7.01 -9.31 12.99
N HIS A 20 5.89 -9.95 12.66
CA HIS A 20 5.88 -11.09 11.74
C HIS A 20 6.39 -10.70 10.35
N ALA A 21 5.92 -9.58 9.81
CA ALA A 21 6.34 -9.13 8.48
C ALA A 21 7.83 -8.70 8.46
N LYS A 22 8.38 -8.15 9.55
CA LYS A 22 9.83 -7.90 9.64
C LYS A 22 10.64 -9.21 9.64
N ALA A 23 10.20 -10.21 10.40
CA ALA A 23 10.86 -11.51 10.40
C ALA A 23 10.81 -12.17 9.00
N GLN A 24 9.66 -12.10 8.33
CA GLN A 24 9.50 -12.59 6.97
C GLN A 24 10.44 -11.89 5.99
N ALA A 25 10.55 -10.55 6.07
CA ALA A 25 11.45 -9.80 5.20
C ALA A 25 12.92 -10.25 5.36
N ILE A 26 13.36 -10.56 6.58
CA ILE A 26 14.71 -11.07 6.84
C ILE A 26 14.91 -12.45 6.20
N ILE A 27 13.96 -13.37 6.36
CA ILE A 27 14.01 -14.71 5.76
C ILE A 27 14.11 -14.62 4.23
N ASP A 28 13.36 -13.70 3.63
CA ASP A 28 13.33 -13.51 2.18
C ASP A 28 14.50 -12.66 1.64
N GLY A 29 15.41 -12.18 2.51
CA GLY A 29 16.49 -11.27 2.12
C GLY A 29 16.00 -9.92 1.59
N LEU A 30 14.80 -9.49 1.98
CA LEU A 30 14.15 -8.25 1.55
C LEU A 30 14.20 -7.19 2.66
N THR A 31 14.08 -5.93 2.26
CA THR A 31 13.74 -4.87 3.22
C THR A 31 12.26 -4.96 3.57
N PHE A 32 11.90 -4.48 4.75
CA PHE A 32 10.49 -4.37 5.15
C PHE A 32 9.66 -3.56 4.14
N THR A 33 10.23 -2.48 3.61
CA THR A 33 9.61 -1.66 2.56
C THR A 33 9.32 -2.48 1.29
N ASN A 34 10.28 -3.27 0.81
CA ASN A 34 10.10 -4.08 -0.40
C ASN A 34 9.06 -5.20 -0.18
N LEU A 35 9.01 -5.78 1.01
CA LEU A 35 7.98 -6.77 1.36
C LEU A 35 6.58 -6.15 1.31
N VAL A 36 6.41 -4.97 1.91
CA VAL A 36 5.13 -4.25 1.91
C VAL A 36 4.73 -3.83 0.48
N GLU A 37 5.67 -3.32 -0.33
CA GLU A 37 5.41 -2.99 -1.73
C GLU A 37 4.91 -4.21 -2.54
N LYS A 38 5.56 -5.37 -2.38
CA LYS A 38 5.11 -6.61 -3.02
C LYS A 38 3.71 -7.03 -2.56
N ALA A 39 3.44 -6.95 -1.26
CA ALA A 39 2.13 -7.29 -0.71
C ALA A 39 1.03 -6.36 -1.28
N LEU A 40 1.31 -5.06 -1.39
CA LEU A 40 0.38 -4.09 -1.99
C LEU A 40 0.13 -4.38 -3.46
N ILE A 41 1.18 -4.65 -4.25
CA ILE A 41 1.06 -5.00 -5.67
C ILE A 41 0.23 -6.29 -5.84
N ASN A 42 0.48 -7.30 -5.01
CA ASN A 42 -0.29 -8.56 -5.05
C ASN A 42 -1.77 -8.35 -4.68
N TYR A 43 -2.08 -7.30 -3.93
CA TYR A 43 -3.45 -6.93 -3.58
C TYR A 43 -4.13 -6.06 -4.63
N LEU A 44 -3.39 -5.54 -5.62
CA LEU A 44 -3.99 -4.77 -6.71
C LEU A 44 -4.88 -5.69 -7.56
N PRO A 45 -6.06 -5.19 -7.98
CA PRO A 45 -6.90 -5.93 -8.90
C PRO A 45 -6.17 -6.11 -10.25
N LYS A 46 -6.42 -7.23 -10.94
CA LYS A 46 -5.87 -7.50 -12.27
C LYS A 46 -6.26 -6.41 -13.28
N GLU A 47 -7.44 -5.85 -13.12
CA GLU A 47 -7.95 -4.71 -13.88
C GLU A 47 -8.40 -3.62 -12.91
N THR A 48 -7.74 -2.47 -12.96
CA THR A 48 -8.15 -1.29 -12.18
C THR A 48 -9.31 -0.60 -12.89
N VAL A 49 -10.55 -1.04 -12.62
CA VAL A 49 -11.74 -0.34 -13.13
C VAL A 49 -12.00 0.89 -12.26
N ILE A 50 -11.43 2.04 -12.64
CA ILE A 50 -11.76 3.33 -12.03
C ILE A 50 -13.14 3.76 -12.54
N LYS A 51 -14.20 3.34 -11.84
CA LYS A 51 -15.55 3.83 -12.12
C LYS A 51 -15.64 5.26 -11.57
N LYS A 52 -15.91 6.25 -12.43
CA LYS A 52 -16.36 7.56 -11.95
C LYS A 52 -17.62 7.33 -11.13
N ALA A 53 -17.59 7.67 -9.85
CA ALA A 53 -18.82 7.73 -9.08
C ALA A 53 -19.62 8.94 -9.61
N ASP A 54 -20.80 8.69 -10.17
CA ASP A 54 -21.79 9.74 -10.40
C ASP A 54 -22.31 10.20 -9.04
N ILE A 55 -21.58 11.12 -8.40
CA ILE A 55 -21.99 11.75 -7.15
C ILE A 55 -23.12 12.71 -7.51
N LYS A 56 -24.37 12.24 -7.37
CA LYS A 56 -25.55 13.12 -7.42
C LYS A 56 -25.55 13.98 -6.16
N VAL A 57 -25.08 15.21 -6.27
CA VAL A 57 -25.24 16.22 -5.21
C VAL A 57 -26.70 16.66 -5.24
N ASN A 58 -27.51 16.16 -4.30
CA ASN A 58 -28.82 16.74 -4.02
C ASN A 58 -28.59 18.04 -3.23
N VAL A 59 -28.63 19.18 -3.93
CA VAL A 59 -28.73 20.49 -3.29
C VAL A 59 -30.22 20.78 -3.11
N ASN A 60 -30.70 20.68 -1.88
CA ASN A 60 -31.99 21.27 -1.53
C ASN A 60 -31.78 22.78 -1.39
N LEU A 61 -32.33 23.55 -2.33
CA LEU A 61 -32.48 25.00 -2.25
C LEU A 61 -33.71 25.36 -1.41
#